data_AF-B7PHD4-F1
#
_entry.id   AF-B7PHD4-F1
#
_cell.length_a   1.000
_cell.length_b   1.000
_cell.length_c   1.000
_cell.angle_alpha   90.00
_cell.angle_beta   90.00
_cell.angle_gamma   90.00
#
_symmetry.space_group_name_H-M   'P 1'
#
loop_
_entity.id
_entity.type
_entity.pdbx_description
1 polymer ?
#
loop_
_entity_poly.entity_id
_entity_poly.type
_entity_poly.pdbx_seq_one_letter_code
_entity_poly.pdbx_strand_id
1 'polypeptide(L)' 'MKHLFSSGKDPCADFYDFVCGNWKTQNALPPNRRRWAVQDLLVQKIEGAVYWFLEDRDRAA' A
#
# COMPACT_ATOMS: atom_id res chain seq x y z
N MET A 1 -4.66 -9.32 4.38
CA MET A 1 -5.59 -8.40 5.06
C MET A 1 -5.61 -8.56 6.58
N LYS A 2 -5.59 -9.78 7.16
CA LYS A 2 -5.62 -9.96 8.63
C LYS A 2 -4.58 -9.14 9.42
N HIS A 3 -3.38 -8.93 8.87
CA HIS A 3 -2.33 -8.12 9.51
C HIS A 3 -2.68 -6.62 9.64
N LEU A 4 -3.71 -6.14 8.94
CA LEU A 4 -4.19 -4.75 9.00
C LEU A 4 -5.22 -4.54 10.12
N PHE A 5 -5.76 -5.61 10.69
CA PHE A 5 -6.83 -5.54 11.66
C PHE A 5 -6.30 -5.15 13.05
N SER A 6 -6.87 -4.10 13.62
CA SER A 6 -6.59 -3.70 15.00
C SER A 6 -7.52 -4.45 15.95
N SER A 7 -7.10 -5.64 16.40
CA SER A 7 -7.93 -6.57 17.18
C SER A 7 -8.45 -6.04 18.53
N GLY A 8 -7.89 -4.94 19.04
CA GLY A 8 -8.38 -4.25 20.25
C GLY A 8 -9.46 -3.19 20.00
N LYS A 9 -9.94 -3.04 18.76
CA LYS A 9 -10.96 -2.05 18.39
C LYS A 9 -12.32 -2.71 18.21
N ASP A 10 -13.37 -2.03 18.70
CA ASP A 10 -14.75 -2.47 18.50
C ASP A 10 -15.20 -2.17 17.06
N PRO A 11 -15.55 -3.19 16.24
CA PRO A 11 -16.01 -3.00 14.88
C PRO A 11 -17.35 -2.26 14.77
N CYS A 12 -18.19 -2.29 15.81
CA CYS A 12 -19.48 -1.60 15.82
C CYS A 12 -19.33 -0.10 16.07
N ALA A 13 -18.26 0.31 16.76
CA ALA A 13 -17.97 1.71 17.08
C ALA A 13 -17.14 2.40 16.00
N ASP A 14 -16.09 1.73 15.50
CA ASP A 14 -15.22 2.24 14.42
C ASP A 14 -14.74 1.08 13.53
N PHE A 15 -15.59 0.73 12.56
CA PHE A 15 -15.28 -0.36 11.63
C PHE A 15 -14.01 -0.07 10.82
N TYR A 16 -13.73 1.21 10.51
CA TYR A 16 -12.56 1.58 9.73
C TYR A 16 -11.27 1.31 10.51
N ASP A 17 -11.19 1.73 11.78
CA ASP A 17 -10.02 1.47 12.61
C ASP A 17 -9.89 -0.01 12.96
N PHE A 18 -11.01 -0.74 13.10
CA PHE A 18 -10.97 -2.19 13.26
C PHE A 18 -10.29 -2.91 12.09
N VAL A 19 -10.67 -2.61 10.83
CA VAL A 19 -10.12 -3.34 9.66
C VAL A 19 -8.82 -2.76 9.11
N CYS A 20 -8.57 -1.46 9.30
CA CYS A 20 -7.42 -0.75 8.73
C CYS A 20 -6.47 -0.16 9.78
N GLY A 21 -6.76 -0.22 11.07
CA GLY A 21 -6.02 0.52 12.10
C GLY A 21 -4.52 0.26 12.09
N ASN A 22 -4.10 -0.99 11.87
CA ASN A 22 -2.67 -1.33 11.80
C ASN A 22 -2.00 -0.87 10.50
N TRP A 23 -2.74 -0.49 9.45
CA TRP A 23 -2.15 0.09 8.24
C TRP A 23 -1.36 1.35 8.59
N LYS A 24 -1.97 2.24 9.39
CA LYS A 24 -1.38 3.52 9.79
C LYS A 24 -0.07 3.35 10.58
N THR A 25 0.06 2.27 11.36
CA THR A 25 1.28 1.98 12.13
C THR A 25 2.36 1.31 11.29
N GLN A 26 1.98 0.45 10.35
CA GLN A 26 2.91 -0.28 9.48
C GLN A 26 3.37 0.54 8.26
N ASN A 27 2.62 1.58 7.89
CA ASN A 27 2.79 2.31 6.64
C ASN A 27 2.72 3.83 6.89
N ALA A 28 3.80 4.39 7.43
CA ALA A 28 3.94 5.84 7.60
C ALA A 28 3.85 6.55 6.24
N LEU A 29 3.27 7.75 6.23
CA LEU A 29 3.18 8.59 5.03
C LEU A 29 4.60 8.96 4.55
N PRO A 30 5.01 8.58 3.32
CA PRO A 30 6.30 8.99 2.79
C PRO A 30 6.38 10.52 2.65
N PRO A 31 7.57 11.12 2.87
CA PRO A 31 7.74 12.58 2.93
C PRO A 31 7.37 13.31 1.62
N ASN A 32 7.42 12.61 0.49
CA ASN A 32 7.09 13.14 -0.84
C ASN A 32 5.68 12.77 -1.31
N ARG A 33 4.79 12.34 -0.40
CA ARG A 33 3.41 11.98 -0.74
C ARG A 33 2.41 12.70 0.13
N ARG A 34 1.28 13.08 -0.46
CA ARG A 34 0.13 13.67 0.27
C ARG A 34 -0.81 12.61 0.84
N ARG A 35 -0.74 11.38 0.32
CA ARG A 35 -1.55 10.23 0.76
C ARG A 35 -0.75 8.95 0.62
N TRP A 36 -1.04 7.99 1.49
CA TRP A 36 -0.48 6.65 1.42
C TRP A 36 -1.53 5.59 1.76
N ALA A 37 -1.91 4.82 0.75
CA ALA A 37 -2.95 3.80 0.83
C ALA A 37 -2.57 2.57 0.01
N VAL A 38 -3.33 1.48 0.18
CA VAL A 38 -3.01 0.18 -0.42
C VAL A 38 -2.91 0.25 -1.95
N GLN A 39 -3.79 1.01 -2.61
CA GLN A 39 -3.70 1.23 -4.06
C GLN A 39 -2.41 1.92 -4.50
N ASP A 40 -1.80 2.76 -3.65
CA ASP A 40 -0.56 3.43 -4.00
C ASP A 40 0.60 2.40 -4.06
N LEU A 41 0.56 1.35 -3.23
CA LEU A 41 1.49 0.21 -3.34
C LEU A 41 1.28 -0.57 -4.65
N LEU A 42 0.04 -0.79 -5.05
CA LEU A 42 -0.27 -1.51 -6.29
C LEU A 42 0.25 -0.75 -7.50
N VAL A 43 -0.03 0.56 -7.57
CA VAL A 43 0.45 1.43 -8.65
C VAL A 43 1.98 1.41 -8.72
N GLN A 44 2.68 1.58 -7.59
CA GLN A 44 4.15 1.50 -7.56
C GLN A 44 4.70 0.17 -8.11
N LYS A 45 4.06 -0.95 -7.78
CA LYS A 45 4.47 -2.28 -8.30
C LYS A 45 4.25 -2.39 -9.80
N ILE A 46 3.10 -1.89 -10.29
CA ILE A 46 2.78 -1.90 -11.71
C ILE A 46 3.77 -1.02 -12.49
N GLU A 47 4.03 0.20 -12.02
CA GLU A 47 5.00 1.11 -12.62
C GLU A 47 6.38 0.45 -12.69
N GLY A 48 6.87 -0.14 -11.59
CA GLY A 48 8.15 -0.85 -11.56
C GLY A 48 8.23 -2.01 -12.56
N ALA A 49 7.15 -2.79 -12.70
CA ALA A 49 7.08 -3.86 -13.68
C ALA A 49 7.12 -3.31 -15.12
N VAL A 50 6.38 -2.23 -15.41
CA VAL A 50 6.40 -1.57 -16.73
C VAL A 50 7.80 -1.06 -17.06
N TYR A 51 8.47 -0.38 -16.13
CA TYR A 51 9.86 0.07 -16.32
C TYR A 51 10.78 -1.10 -16.63
N TRP A 52 10.69 -2.20 -15.88
CA TRP A 52 11.49 -3.39 -16.13
C TRP A 52 11.29 -3.96 -17.53
N PHE A 53 10.04 -4.08 -18.00
CA PHE A 53 9.75 -4.59 -19.35
C PHE A 53 10.29 -3.67 -20.45
N LEU A 54 10.25 -2.36 -20.25
CA LEU A 54 10.80 -1.40 -21.20
C LEU A 54 12.33 -1.50 -21.27
N GLU A 55 13.00 -1.56 -20.12
CA GLU A 55 14.46 -1.71 -20.07
C GLU A 55 14.95 -3.06 -20.60
N ASP A 56 14.23 -4.16 -20.34
CA ASP A 56 14.58 -5.49 -20.87
C ASP A 56 14.49 -5.53 -22.40
N ARG A 57 13.46 -4.89 -22.97
CA ARG A 57 13.33 -4.73 -24.43
C ARG A 57 14.45 -3.89 -25.02
N ASP A 58 14.86 -2.81 -24.34
CA ASP A 58 15.97 -1.96 -24.79
C ASP A 58 17.31 -2.69 -24.72
N ARG A 59 17.48 -3.66 -23.81
CA ARG A 59 18.70 -4.50 -23.72
C ARG A 59 18.74 -5.64 -24.73
N ALA A 60 17.58 -6.05 -25.25
CA ALA A 60 17.45 -7.10 -26.26
C ALA A 60 17.55 -6.56 -27.71
N ALA A 61 17.63 -5.24 -27.90
CA ALA A 61 17.85 -4.56 -29.18
C ALA A 61 19.34 -4.25 -29.42
#